data_AF-A0A7S1A780-F1
#
_entry.id   AF-A0A7S1A780-F1
#
_cell.length_a   1.000
_cell.length_b   1.000
_cell.length_c   1.000
_cell.angle_alpha   90.00
_cell.angle_beta   90.00
_cell.angle_gamma   90.00
#
_symmetry.space_group_name_H-M   'P 1'
#
loop_
_entity.id
_entity.type
_entity.pdbx_description
1 polymer ?
#
loop_
_entity_poly.entity_id
_entity_poly.type
_entity_poly.pdbx_seq_one_letter_code
_entity_poly.pdbx_strand_id
1 'polypeptide(L)'
;QTVNAIFYTPFFIFYVAFTVFGVLNVLTAIFVDAAGRISEIDRDLVISNELSHVETSSKALRKVFTDAADHKLTITIAELEKHLKNPDVEAYLRYLGMDVYDARNLFQLLDLQEKGIVNIDEFVSGMMRLKGAAKGVDVASLMHEHKIMSIKFSAFMWYVQDSFQRMDG
;
A
#
# COMPACT_ATOMS: atom_id res chain seq x y z
N GLN A 1 73.60 19.04 19.30
CA GLN A 1 72.38 19.16 18.45
C GLN A 1 71.75 17.80 18.12
N THR A 2 72.53 16.73 17.94
CA THR A 2 72.04 15.37 17.59
C THR A 2 71.25 14.64 18.70
N VAL A 3 71.61 14.83 19.97
CA VAL A 3 70.97 14.14 21.11
C VAL A 3 69.49 14.50 21.23
N ASN A 4 69.14 15.78 21.08
CA ASN A 4 67.76 16.25 21.10
C ASN A 4 66.92 15.60 19.98
N ALA A 5 67.48 15.48 18.77
CA ALA A 5 66.79 14.85 17.65
C ALA A 5 66.47 13.37 17.93
N ILE A 6 67.35 12.65 18.63
CA ILE A 6 67.16 11.24 19.00
C ILE A 6 65.99 11.06 19.99
N PHE A 7 65.73 12.04 20.86
CA PHE A 7 64.59 12.00 21.80
C PHE A 7 63.28 12.53 21.21
N TYR A 8 63.32 13.58 20.38
CA TYR A 8 62.10 14.15 19.79
C TYR A 8 61.50 13.29 18.68
N THR A 9 62.33 12.59 17.90
CA THR A 9 61.89 11.75 16.77
C THR A 9 60.96 10.60 17.21
N PRO A 10 61.29 9.75 18.20
CA PRO A 10 60.42 8.66 18.62
C PRO A 10 59.12 9.16 19.25
N PHE A 11 59.16 10.27 19.99
CA PHE A 11 57.96 10.89 20.55
C PHE A 11 57.02 11.38 19.44
N PHE A 12 57.57 12.01 18.40
CA PHE A 12 56.81 12.46 17.25
C PHE A 12 56.20 11.28 16.47
N ILE A 13 56.96 10.21 16.23
CA ILE A 13 56.46 8.99 15.57
C ILE A 13 55.34 8.36 16.40
N PHE A 14 55.49 8.28 17.72
CA PHE A 14 54.46 7.76 18.61
C PHE A 14 53.19 8.62 18.57
N TYR A 15 53.33 9.95 18.58
CA TYR A 15 52.20 10.88 18.46
C TYR A 15 51.45 10.71 17.13
N VAL A 16 52.17 10.61 16.01
CA VAL A 16 51.57 10.38 14.69
C VAL A 16 50.89 9.02 14.63
N ALA A 17 51.53 7.95 15.11
CA ALA A 17 50.94 6.62 15.16
C ALA A 17 49.68 6.61 16.03
N PHE A 18 49.71 7.20 17.22
CA PHE A 18 48.55 7.29 18.10
C PHE A 18 47.40 8.10 17.47
N THR A 19 47.71 9.21 16.81
CA THR A 19 46.68 10.04 16.17
C THR A 19 46.05 9.31 14.98
N VAL A 20 46.84 8.64 14.15
CA VAL A 20 46.34 7.90 12.99
C VAL A 20 45.60 6.64 13.41
N PHE A 21 46.13 5.83 14.33
CA PHE A 21 45.48 4.57 14.71
C PHE A 21 44.39 4.73 15.78
N GLY A 22 44.50 5.73 16.65
CA GLY A 22 43.51 6.00 17.69
C GLY A 22 42.43 6.94 17.17
N VAL A 23 42.80 8.19 16.90
CA VAL A 23 41.84 9.27 16.63
C VAL A 23 41.09 9.06 15.32
N LEU A 24 41.79 8.70 14.23
CA LEU A 24 41.13 8.49 12.94
C LEU A 24 40.14 7.32 12.97
N ASN A 25 40.49 6.23 13.68
CA ASN A 25 39.61 5.07 13.80
C ASN A 25 38.38 5.37 14.67
N VAL A 26 38.54 6.14 15.76
CA VAL A 26 37.41 6.61 16.57
C VAL A 26 36.49 7.51 15.74
N LEU A 27 37.07 8.43 14.98
CA LEU A 27 36.31 9.31 14.10
C LEU A 27 35.54 8.53 13.03
N THR A 28 36.20 7.57 12.40
CA THR A 28 35.58 6.69 11.39
C THR A 28 34.44 5.88 12.00
N ALA A 29 34.60 5.35 13.21
CA ALA A 29 33.54 4.62 13.91
C ALA A 29 32.30 5.49 14.17
N ILE A 30 32.49 6.74 14.60
CA ILE A 30 31.39 7.70 14.81
C ILE A 30 30.66 7.98 13.49
N PHE A 31 31.38 8.15 12.39
CA PHE A 31 30.77 8.37 11.09
C PHE A 31 30.01 7.15 10.56
N VAL A 32 30.54 5.94 10.79
CA VAL A 32 29.83 4.70 10.41
C VAL A 32 28.56 4.54 11.25
N ASP A 33 28.58 4.82 12.55
CA ASP A 33 27.38 4.80 13.40
C ASP A 33 26.33 5.83 12.93
N ALA A 34 26.78 7.06 12.63
CA ALA A 34 25.90 8.11 12.11
C ALA A 34 25.30 7.74 10.74
N ALA A 35 26.09 7.19 9.82
CA ALA A 35 25.62 6.74 8.51
C ALA A 35 24.64 5.55 8.64
N GLY A 36 24.89 4.63 9.57
CA GLY A 36 24.00 3.52 9.87
C GLY A 36 22.62 4.00 10.35
N ARG A 37 22.60 4.95 11.30
CA ARG A 37 21.35 5.53 11.82
C ARG A 37 20.52 6.25 10.76
N ILE A 38 21.15 6.97 9.82
CA ILE A 38 20.44 7.64 8.73
C ILE A 38 19.69 6.62 7.85
N SER A 39 20.31 5.48 7.55
CA SER A 39 19.68 4.39 6.78
C SER A 39 18.52 3.69 7.51
N GLU A 40 18.51 3.71 8.84
CA GLU A 40 17.40 3.22 9.66
C GLU A 40 16.26 4.25 9.74
N ILE A 41 16.59 5.52 9.96
CA ILE A 41 15.62 6.63 10.01
C ILE A 41 14.85 6.72 8.69
N ASP A 42 15.50 6.62 7.54
CA ASP A 42 14.80 6.70 6.25
C ASP A 42 13.77 5.58 6.07
N ARG A 43 14.06 4.36 6.55
CA ARG A 43 13.10 3.24 6.46
C ARG A 43 11.91 3.44 7.39
N ASP A 44 12.15 3.80 8.65
CA ASP A 44 11.07 4.02 9.61
C ASP A 44 10.22 5.25 9.24
N LEU A 45 10.84 6.30 8.70
CA LEU A 45 10.15 7.49 8.22
C LEU A 45 9.28 7.17 7.00
N VAL A 46 9.79 6.39 6.04
CA VAL A 46 9.03 5.97 4.86
C VAL A 46 7.85 5.07 5.26
N ILE A 47 8.06 4.11 6.16
CA ILE A 47 6.99 3.23 6.67
C ILE A 47 5.93 4.03 7.43
N SER A 48 6.36 4.93 8.31
CA SER A 48 5.46 5.79 9.09
C SER A 48 4.66 6.74 8.19
N ASN A 49 5.30 7.32 7.17
CA ASN A 49 4.63 8.22 6.24
C ASN A 49 3.55 7.47 5.44
N GLU A 50 3.85 6.27 4.92
CA GLU A 50 2.90 5.46 4.17
C GLU A 50 1.70 5.04 5.03
N LEU A 51 1.93 4.57 6.27
CA LEU A 51 0.87 4.23 7.21
C LEU A 51 0.01 5.45 7.58
N SER A 52 0.62 6.62 7.78
CA SER A 52 -0.09 7.86 8.09
C SER A 52 -0.97 8.33 6.93
N HIS A 53 -0.53 8.14 5.68
CA HIS A 53 -1.29 8.50 4.49
C HIS A 53 -2.51 7.61 4.33
N VAL A 54 -2.41 6.32 4.63
CA VAL A 54 -3.53 5.37 4.60
C VAL A 54 -4.58 5.75 5.66
N GLU A 55 -4.17 5.99 6.92
CA GLU A 55 -5.10 6.37 7.98
C GLU A 55 -5.76 7.73 7.75
N THR A 56 -5.00 8.71 7.25
CA THR A 56 -5.52 10.05 6.97
C THR A 56 -6.52 9.99 5.81
N SER A 57 -6.23 9.22 4.77
CA SER A 57 -7.13 9.01 3.64
C SER A 57 -8.42 8.31 4.07
N SER A 58 -8.34 7.27 4.91
CA SER A 58 -9.52 6.53 5.36
C SER A 58 -10.42 7.38 6.25
N LYS A 59 -9.85 8.14 7.20
CA LYS A 59 -10.59 9.07 8.06
C LYS A 59 -11.30 10.15 7.24
N ALA A 60 -10.64 10.67 6.21
CA ALA A 60 -11.21 11.70 5.39
C ALA A 60 -12.31 11.17 4.45
N LEU A 61 -12.13 10.01 3.83
CA LEU A 61 -13.20 9.32 3.07
C LEU A 61 -14.41 9.04 3.95
N ARG A 62 -14.18 8.52 5.15
CA ARG A 62 -15.24 8.28 6.13
C ARG A 62 -16.02 9.54 6.43
N LYS A 63 -15.33 10.66 6.67
CA LYS A 63 -16.00 11.95 6.90
C LYS A 63 -16.87 12.37 5.72
N VAL A 64 -16.34 12.31 4.48
CA VAL A 64 -17.10 12.68 3.27
C VAL A 64 -18.36 11.81 3.13
N PHE A 65 -18.26 10.50 3.32
CA PHE A 65 -19.41 9.61 3.16
C PHE A 65 -20.37 9.61 4.36
N THR A 66 -19.90 9.90 5.57
CA THR A 66 -20.77 10.11 6.74
C THR A 66 -21.55 11.42 6.61
N ASP A 67 -20.92 12.48 6.11
CA ASP A 67 -21.61 13.73 5.78
C ASP A 67 -22.62 13.49 4.65
N ALA A 68 -22.29 12.61 3.69
CA ALA A 68 -23.18 12.23 2.60
C ALA A 68 -24.43 11.44 3.01
N ALA A 69 -24.33 10.69 4.11
CA ALA A 69 -25.38 9.83 4.63
C ALA A 69 -26.22 10.50 5.73
N ASP A 70 -26.20 11.83 5.83
CA ASP A 70 -26.86 12.58 6.90
C ASP A 70 -26.48 12.06 8.32
N HIS A 71 -25.18 11.76 8.52
CA HIS A 71 -24.63 11.19 9.75
C HIS A 71 -25.15 9.79 10.14
N LYS A 72 -25.70 9.04 9.19
CA LYS A 72 -25.99 7.61 9.37
C LYS A 72 -24.71 6.78 9.26
N LEU A 73 -24.77 5.53 9.74
CA LEU A 73 -23.69 4.54 9.58
C LEU A 73 -23.78 3.75 8.26
N THR A 74 -24.85 3.96 7.50
CA THR A 74 -25.10 3.28 6.22
C THR A 74 -25.38 4.32 5.15
N ILE A 75 -24.90 4.07 3.94
CA ILE A 75 -25.15 4.89 2.77
C ILE A 75 -26.02 4.13 1.78
N THR A 76 -27.07 4.78 1.28
CA THR A 76 -27.93 4.23 0.22
C THR A 76 -27.35 4.54 -1.16
N ILE A 77 -27.74 3.75 -2.17
CA ILE A 77 -27.33 4.01 -3.57
C ILE A 77 -27.76 5.41 -4.05
N ALA A 78 -28.92 5.89 -3.61
CA ALA A 78 -29.43 7.21 -3.97
C ALA A 78 -28.61 8.35 -3.32
N GLU A 79 -28.24 8.20 -2.04
CA GLU A 79 -27.38 9.16 -1.33
C GLU A 79 -25.96 9.18 -1.94
N LEU A 80 -25.44 8.01 -2.30
CA LEU A 80 -24.16 7.86 -2.98
C LEU A 80 -24.18 8.55 -4.35
N GLU A 81 -25.16 8.26 -5.21
CA GLU A 81 -25.29 8.89 -6.54
C GLU A 81 -25.45 10.41 -6.46
N LYS A 82 -26.18 10.91 -5.47
CA LYS A 82 -26.32 12.34 -5.23
C LYS A 82 -24.98 12.99 -4.90
N HIS A 83 -24.16 12.34 -4.08
CA HIS A 83 -22.85 12.87 -3.68
C HIS A 83 -21.77 12.67 -4.73
N LEU A 84 -21.82 11.59 -5.50
CA LEU A 84 -20.91 11.37 -6.63
C LEU A 84 -21.12 12.37 -7.79
N LYS A 85 -22.29 13.01 -7.86
CA LYS A 85 -22.57 14.13 -8.79
C LYS A 85 -22.03 15.48 -8.29
N ASN A 86 -21.58 15.57 -7.04
CA ASN A 86 -20.98 16.79 -6.52
C ASN A 86 -19.52 16.89 -7.05
N PRO A 87 -19.17 17.95 -7.80
CA PRO A 87 -17.82 18.11 -8.35
C PRO A 87 -16.73 18.14 -7.29
N ASP A 88 -17.03 18.60 -6.07
CA ASP A 88 -16.06 18.62 -4.97
C ASP A 88 -15.72 17.19 -4.50
N VAL A 89 -16.72 16.32 -4.43
CA VAL A 89 -16.55 14.90 -4.05
C VAL A 89 -15.84 14.14 -5.16
N GLU A 90 -16.18 14.39 -6.42
CA GLU A 90 -15.50 13.82 -7.58
C GLU A 90 -14.01 14.22 -7.61
N ALA A 91 -13.70 15.51 -7.43
CA ALA A 91 -12.33 16.00 -7.36
C ALA A 91 -11.56 15.37 -6.19
N TYR A 92 -12.22 15.18 -5.05
CA TYR A 92 -11.65 14.55 -3.87
C TYR A 92 -11.34 13.07 -4.07
N LEU A 93 -12.25 12.31 -4.70
CA LEU A 93 -12.02 10.91 -5.08
C LEU A 93 -10.83 10.80 -6.04
N ARG A 94 -10.76 11.68 -7.04
CA ARG A 94 -9.64 11.73 -7.99
C ARG A 94 -8.31 12.04 -7.31
N TYR A 95 -8.29 12.98 -6.36
CA TYR A 95 -7.11 13.27 -5.55
C TYR A 95 -6.62 12.02 -4.79
N LEU A 96 -7.56 11.18 -4.35
CA LEU A 96 -7.25 9.91 -3.69
C LEU A 96 -6.90 8.77 -4.65
N GLY A 97 -6.88 9.01 -5.97
CA GLY A 97 -6.55 8.02 -6.99
C GLY A 97 -7.70 7.07 -7.32
N MET A 98 -8.94 7.47 -7.05
CA MET A 98 -10.14 6.69 -7.33
C MET A 98 -11.07 7.48 -8.25
N ASP A 99 -11.89 6.79 -9.03
CA ASP A 99 -12.92 7.43 -9.83
C ASP A 99 -14.35 7.14 -9.31
N VAL A 100 -15.31 7.82 -9.91
CA VAL A 100 -16.75 7.64 -9.59
C VAL A 100 -17.23 6.24 -9.96
N TYR A 101 -16.61 5.61 -10.96
CA TYR A 101 -16.96 4.28 -11.44
C TYR A 101 -16.52 3.18 -10.45
N ASP A 102 -15.33 3.30 -9.87
CA ASP A 102 -14.80 2.47 -8.79
C ASP A 102 -15.72 2.48 -7.58
N ALA A 103 -16.18 3.68 -7.18
CA ALA A 103 -17.12 3.85 -6.07
C ALA A 103 -18.46 3.14 -6.32
N ARG A 104 -19.01 3.26 -7.54
CA ARG A 104 -20.25 2.57 -7.94
C ARG A 104 -20.09 1.06 -7.97
N ASN A 105 -19.02 0.57 -8.57
CA ASN A 105 -18.75 -0.86 -8.67
C ASN A 105 -18.54 -1.47 -7.29
N LEU A 106 -17.81 -0.79 -6.40
CA LEU A 106 -17.65 -1.27 -5.03
C LEU A 106 -18.99 -1.36 -4.31
N PHE A 107 -19.86 -0.36 -4.47
CA PHE A 107 -21.17 -0.38 -3.84
C PHE A 107 -21.98 -1.62 -4.29
N GLN A 108 -21.99 -1.90 -5.60
CA GLN A 108 -22.64 -3.09 -6.14
C GLN A 108 -22.02 -4.39 -5.65
N LEU A 109 -20.69 -4.43 -5.47
CA LEU A 109 -20.00 -5.60 -4.93
C LEU A 109 -20.30 -5.83 -3.44
N LEU A 110 -20.52 -4.77 -2.66
CA LEU A 110 -20.84 -4.88 -1.24
C LEU A 110 -22.33 -5.15 -0.99
N ASP A 111 -23.22 -4.67 -1.86
CA ASP A 111 -24.67 -4.89 -1.78
C ASP A 111 -25.10 -6.25 -2.37
N LEU A 112 -24.53 -7.35 -1.85
CA LEU A 112 -24.80 -8.72 -2.33
C LEU A 112 -26.27 -9.15 -2.24
N GLN A 113 -27.06 -8.47 -1.41
CA GLN A 113 -28.47 -8.78 -1.17
C GLN A 113 -29.42 -7.80 -1.86
N GLU A 114 -28.90 -6.93 -2.72
CA GLU A 114 -29.66 -5.90 -3.46
C GLU A 114 -30.58 -5.07 -2.56
N LYS A 115 -30.13 -4.77 -1.34
CA LYS A 115 -30.89 -3.98 -0.37
C LYS A 115 -30.81 -2.49 -0.67
N GLY A 116 -29.88 -2.07 -1.53
CA GLY A 116 -29.61 -0.68 -1.87
C GLY A 116 -28.93 0.10 -0.73
N ILE A 117 -28.36 -0.60 0.26
CA ILE A 117 -27.70 -0.02 1.44
C ILE A 117 -26.40 -0.75 1.78
N VAL A 118 -25.36 0.03 2.09
CA VAL A 118 -24.04 -0.50 2.49
C VAL A 118 -23.55 0.24 3.73
N ASN A 119 -22.83 -0.45 4.63
CA ASN A 119 -22.20 0.17 5.79
C ASN A 119 -21.02 1.05 5.34
N ILE A 120 -20.93 2.27 5.89
CA ILE A 120 -19.89 3.24 5.50
C ILE A 120 -18.49 2.74 5.84
N ASP A 121 -18.30 2.06 6.98
CA ASP A 121 -17.00 1.53 7.38
C ASP A 121 -16.55 0.40 6.43
N GLU A 122 -17.49 -0.46 5.98
CA GLU A 122 -17.22 -1.48 4.96
C GLU A 122 -16.93 -0.87 3.60
N PHE A 123 -17.68 0.17 3.21
CA PHE A 123 -17.48 0.89 1.96
C PHE A 123 -16.12 1.59 1.92
N VAL A 124 -15.75 2.33 2.97
CA VAL A 124 -14.45 3.01 3.06
C VAL A 124 -13.30 2.00 3.09
N SER A 125 -13.45 0.90 3.85
CA SER A 125 -12.46 -0.18 3.86
C SER A 125 -12.29 -0.80 2.48
N GLY A 126 -13.40 -1.05 1.76
CA GLY A 126 -13.39 -1.52 0.38
C GLY A 126 -12.67 -0.56 -0.56
N MET A 127 -12.94 0.76 -0.46
CA MET A 127 -12.28 1.80 -1.27
C MET A 127 -10.78 1.87 -1.00
N MET A 128 -10.36 1.78 0.27
CA MET A 128 -8.95 1.76 0.65
C MET A 128 -8.24 0.50 0.13
N ARG A 129 -8.90 -0.65 0.16
CA ARG A 129 -8.39 -1.88 -0.49
C ARG A 129 -8.35 -1.75 -2.01
N LEU A 130 -9.31 -1.02 -2.60
CA LEU A 130 -9.29 -0.69 -4.02
C LEU A 130 -8.14 0.28 -4.38
N LYS A 131 -7.60 1.04 -3.43
CA LYS A 131 -6.45 1.91 -3.69
C LYS A 131 -5.09 1.20 -3.52
N GLY A 132 -5.01 0.19 -2.64
CA GLY A 132 -3.74 -0.43 -2.23
C GLY A 132 -3.07 -1.34 -3.29
N ALA A 133 -1.74 -1.42 -3.24
CA ALA A 133 -0.91 -2.23 -4.16
C ALA A 133 -1.20 -3.75 -4.13
N ALA A 134 -1.77 -4.28 -3.04
CA ALA A 134 -2.21 -5.68 -2.92
C ALA A 134 -3.23 -6.09 -4.00
N LYS A 135 -3.97 -5.11 -4.52
CA LYS A 135 -5.04 -5.27 -5.50
C LYS A 135 -4.57 -5.76 -6.87
N GLY A 136 -3.32 -5.48 -7.27
CA GLY A 136 -2.79 -6.02 -8.53
C GLY A 136 -2.59 -7.53 -8.47
N VAL A 137 -2.07 -8.03 -7.36
CA VAL A 137 -1.72 -9.45 -7.18
C VAL A 137 -2.96 -10.29 -6.91
N ASP A 138 -3.86 -9.83 -6.04
CA ASP A 138 -5.10 -10.57 -5.71
C ASP A 138 -6.05 -10.64 -6.91
N VAL A 139 -6.20 -9.53 -7.66
CA VAL A 139 -7.02 -9.52 -8.88
C VAL A 139 -6.38 -10.35 -9.99
N ALA A 140 -5.06 -10.29 -10.16
CA ALA A 140 -4.37 -11.16 -11.12
C ALA A 140 -4.55 -12.65 -10.76
N SER A 141 -4.53 -12.99 -9.47
CA SER A 141 -4.76 -14.36 -8.99
C SER A 141 -6.20 -14.81 -9.25
N LEU A 142 -7.20 -13.98 -8.93
CA LEU A 142 -8.60 -14.22 -9.24
C LEU A 142 -8.86 -14.38 -10.75
N MET A 143 -8.28 -13.50 -11.58
CA MET A 143 -8.38 -13.61 -13.04
C MET A 143 -7.74 -14.89 -13.57
N HIS A 144 -6.62 -15.31 -12.97
CA HIS A 144 -5.96 -16.57 -13.30
C HIS A 144 -6.83 -17.77 -12.93
N GLU A 145 -7.34 -17.83 -11.70
CA GLU A 145 -8.24 -18.89 -11.24
C GLU A 145 -9.52 -18.97 -12.08
N HIS A 146 -10.12 -17.82 -12.41
CA HIS A 146 -11.30 -17.75 -13.27
C HIS A 146 -11.02 -18.27 -14.69
N LYS A 147 -9.86 -17.93 -15.28
CA LYS A 147 -9.44 -18.46 -16.59
C LYS A 147 -9.28 -19.98 -16.54
N ILE A 148 -8.66 -20.51 -15.50
CA ILE A 148 -8.50 -21.96 -15.30
C ILE A 148 -9.87 -22.65 -15.14
N MET A 149 -10.79 -22.04 -14.38
CA MET A 149 -12.16 -22.54 -14.20
C MET A 149 -12.92 -22.59 -15.53
N SER A 150 -12.83 -21.54 -16.35
CA SER A 150 -13.47 -21.47 -17.67
C SER A 150 -12.96 -22.55 -18.65
N ILE A 151 -11.64 -22.82 -18.63
CA ILE A 151 -11.05 -23.90 -19.43
C ILE A 151 -11.58 -25.26 -18.99
N LYS A 152 -11.60 -25.53 -17.67
CA LYS A 152 -12.11 -26.79 -17.12
C LYS A 152 -13.59 -26.98 -17.44
N PHE A 153 -14.38 -25.92 -17.34
CA PHE A 153 -15.80 -25.96 -17.67
C PHE A 153 -16.03 -26.27 -19.16
N SER A 154 -15.25 -25.67 -20.06
CA SER A 154 -15.32 -25.95 -21.49
C SER A 154 -14.96 -27.40 -21.83
N ALA A 155 -13.92 -27.94 -21.18
CA ALA A 155 -13.52 -29.34 -21.35
C ALA A 155 -14.61 -30.31 -20.84
N PHE A 156 -15.24 -29.99 -19.70
CA PHE A 156 -16.34 -30.77 -19.16
C PHE A 156 -17.57 -30.75 -20.09
N MET A 157 -17.93 -29.57 -20.62
CA MET A 157 -19.03 -29.44 -21.58
C MET A 157 -18.80 -30.28 -22.85
N TRP A 158 -17.57 -30.29 -23.38
CA TRP A 158 -17.22 -31.13 -24.52
C TRP A 158 -17.35 -32.62 -24.21
N TYR A 159 -16.87 -33.06 -23.03
CA TYR A 159 -17.00 -34.45 -22.60
C TYR A 159 -18.46 -34.90 -22.43
N VAL A 160 -19.28 -34.06 -21.81
CA VAL A 160 -20.72 -34.33 -21.65
C VAL A 160 -21.40 -34.44 -23.01
N GLN A 161 -21.08 -33.54 -23.94
CA GLN A 161 -21.70 -33.55 -25.27
C GLN A 161 -21.30 -34.78 -26.11
N ASP A 162 -20.04 -35.20 -26.08
CA ASP A 162 -19.57 -36.44 -26.72
C ASP A 162 -20.25 -37.67 -26.09
N SER A 163 -20.42 -37.70 -24.78
CA SER A 163 -21.09 -38.80 -24.07
C SER A 163 -22.57 -38.92 -24.45
N PHE A 164 -23.28 -37.80 -24.56
CA PHE A 164 -24.69 -37.79 -25.01
C PHE A 164 -24.83 -38.23 -26.47
N GLN A 165 -23.96 -37.76 -27.38
CA GLN A 165 -24.01 -38.20 -28.78
C GLN A 165 -23.77 -39.70 -28.96
N ARG A 166 -22.99 -40.34 -28.08
CA ARG A 166 -22.76 -41.79 -28.09
C ARG A 166 -23.90 -42.61 -27.48
N MET A 167 -24.80 -41.98 -26.72
CA MET A 167 -25.98 -42.64 -26.15
C MET A 167 -27.20 -42.55 -27.07
N ASP A 168 -27.27 -41.52 -27.91
CA ASP A 168 -28.38 -41.29 -28.85
C ASP A 168 -28.16 -41.94 -30.24
N GLY A 169 -27.01 -42.57 -30.49
CA GLY A 169 -26.69 -43.31 -31.72
C GLY A 169 -26.47 -44.79 -31.48
#